data_AF-A0A7S1TLP6-F1
#
_entry.id   AF-A0A7S1TLP6-F1
#
_cell.length_a   1.000
_cell.length_b   1.000
_cell.length_c   1.000
_cell.angle_alpha   90.00
_cell.angle_beta   90.00
_cell.angle_gamma   90.00
#
_symmetry.space_group_name_H-M   'P 1'
#
loop_
_entity.id
_entity.type
_entity.pdbx_description
1 polymer ?
#
loop_
_entity_poly.entity_id
_entity_poly.type
_entity_poly.pdbx_seq_one_letter_code
_entity_poly.pdbx_strand_id
1 'polypeptide(L)'
;EKWGGMSVAAATESWDTLRKDARRLESELDSKLVAFSKLAVAISSGPGAAHAVQMVAPSAAGSKPRAEGEGLTQRRAGGEASNGSSCAGVEAMSMELEALIDRLSAVVDAMARCVAPSSDGGSGGGGAGSGSGVSSGGAGTTGSYHPPVAAGASHMLQRHAEILNDYKSDFRRTKAVLASSRERGNLFGGARARVPGGSAAGGGGDALFVERAALMGASSGVDSALDKGLSLRDELERQRQNFASVMERVELASEKMPALNRVIVQIKRKKKRDDDFCRRCGCTAFCHIFRKDILSFHGSS
;
A
#
# COMPACT_ATOMS: atom_id res chain seq x y z
N GLU A 1 5.24 -51.30 -10.51
CA GLU A 1 5.33 -49.88 -10.07
C GLU A 1 5.95 -49.04 -11.20
N LYS A 2 5.15 -48.42 -12.09
CA LYS A 2 5.73 -47.58 -13.17
C LYS A 2 4.88 -46.39 -13.62
N TRP A 3 3.85 -46.01 -12.87
CA TRP A 3 2.89 -44.96 -13.27
C TRP A 3 2.81 -43.77 -12.29
N GLY A 4 3.77 -43.62 -11.36
CA GLY A 4 3.75 -42.53 -10.36
C GLY A 4 4.51 -41.25 -10.72
N GLY A 5 5.30 -41.24 -11.80
CA GLY A 5 6.22 -40.13 -12.11
C GLY A 5 5.71 -39.07 -13.11
N MET A 6 4.62 -39.35 -13.83
CA MET A 6 4.13 -38.46 -14.89
C MET A 6 3.28 -37.29 -14.36
N SER A 7 2.69 -37.40 -13.17
CA SER A 7 1.81 -36.35 -12.61
C SER A 7 2.56 -35.15 -12.03
N VAL A 8 3.76 -35.37 -11.48
CA VAL A 8 4.56 -34.30 -10.85
C VAL A 8 5.11 -33.32 -11.89
N ALA A 9 5.60 -33.83 -13.04
CA ALA A 9 6.07 -32.99 -14.13
C ALA A 9 4.94 -32.12 -14.72
N ALA A 10 3.75 -32.70 -14.91
CA ALA A 10 2.56 -31.98 -15.36
C ALA A 10 2.09 -30.91 -14.36
N ALA A 11 2.17 -31.20 -13.05
CA ALA A 11 1.86 -30.22 -12.00
C ALA A 11 2.87 -29.07 -11.95
N THR A 12 4.15 -29.33 -12.18
CA THR A 12 5.18 -28.27 -12.24
C THR A 12 5.07 -27.41 -13.51
N GLU A 13 4.75 -28.00 -14.66
CA GLU A 13 4.49 -27.24 -15.90
C GLU A 13 3.20 -26.40 -15.77
N SER A 14 2.16 -26.95 -15.14
CA SER A 14 0.92 -26.23 -14.81
C SER A 14 1.18 -25.08 -13.82
N TRP A 15 2.05 -25.27 -12.85
CA TRP A 15 2.41 -24.24 -11.88
C TRP A 15 3.17 -23.07 -12.52
N ASP A 16 4.15 -23.37 -13.37
CA ASP A 16 4.98 -22.35 -14.02
C ASP A 16 4.23 -21.56 -15.09
N THR A 17 3.24 -22.17 -15.76
CA THR A 17 2.34 -21.46 -16.68
C THR A 17 1.45 -20.49 -15.91
N LEU A 18 0.81 -20.93 -14.81
CA LEU A 18 0.02 -20.05 -13.93
C LEU A 18 0.86 -18.88 -13.40
N ARG A 19 2.10 -19.12 -13.01
CA ARG A 19 3.01 -18.07 -12.51
C ARG A 19 3.33 -17.01 -13.56
N LYS A 20 3.58 -17.42 -14.80
CA LYS A 20 3.82 -16.50 -15.92
C LYS A 20 2.56 -15.69 -16.22
N ASP A 21 1.40 -16.33 -16.18
CA ASP A 21 0.12 -15.67 -16.40
C ASP A 21 -0.19 -14.66 -15.29
N ALA A 22 0.05 -14.99 -14.02
CA ALA A 22 -0.09 -14.05 -12.90
C ALA A 22 0.77 -12.80 -13.10
N ARG A 23 2.07 -12.96 -13.39
CA ARG A 23 2.97 -11.81 -13.64
C ARG A 23 2.54 -10.95 -14.81
N ARG A 24 2.02 -11.57 -15.88
CA ARG A 24 1.49 -10.84 -17.03
C ARG A 24 0.26 -10.00 -16.65
N LEU A 25 -0.66 -10.59 -15.88
CA LEU A 25 -1.87 -9.91 -15.42
C LEU A 25 -1.54 -8.79 -14.42
N GLU A 26 -0.58 -8.99 -13.53
CA GLU A 26 -0.06 -7.96 -12.62
C GLU A 26 0.49 -6.76 -13.41
N SER A 27 1.33 -7.00 -14.42
CA SER A 27 1.87 -5.92 -15.26
C SER A 27 0.78 -5.17 -16.04
N GLU A 28 -0.28 -5.86 -16.48
CA GLU A 28 -1.40 -5.23 -17.16
C GLU A 28 -2.22 -4.37 -16.17
N LEU A 29 -2.49 -4.89 -14.97
CA LEU A 29 -3.17 -4.18 -13.88
C LEU A 29 -2.43 -2.91 -13.48
N ASP A 30 -1.10 -2.96 -13.31
CA ASP A 30 -0.28 -1.78 -12.99
C ASP A 30 -0.47 -0.68 -14.04
N SER A 31 -0.35 -1.04 -15.31
CA SER A 31 -0.45 -0.06 -16.41
C SER A 31 -1.84 0.61 -16.47
N LYS A 32 -2.92 -0.18 -16.30
CA LYS A 32 -4.29 0.32 -16.33
C LYS A 32 -4.66 1.09 -15.06
N LEU A 33 -4.16 0.70 -13.89
CA LEU A 33 -4.36 1.44 -12.64
C LEU A 33 -3.69 2.81 -12.70
N VAL A 34 -2.49 2.92 -13.27
CA VAL A 34 -1.83 4.22 -13.48
C VAL A 34 -2.65 5.10 -14.43
N ALA A 35 -3.16 4.55 -15.52
CA ALA A 35 -4.03 5.29 -16.44
C ALA A 35 -5.34 5.74 -15.76
N PHE A 36 -5.98 4.85 -15.00
CA PHE A 36 -7.21 5.12 -14.28
C PHE A 36 -7.03 6.18 -13.18
N SER A 37 -5.93 6.12 -12.43
CA SER A 37 -5.58 7.13 -11.43
C SER A 37 -5.35 8.51 -12.05
N LYS A 38 -4.66 8.58 -13.20
CA LYS A 38 -4.49 9.85 -13.94
C LYS A 38 -5.82 10.45 -14.36
N LEU A 39 -6.77 9.63 -14.79
CA LEU A 39 -8.11 10.09 -15.16
C LEU A 39 -8.92 10.53 -13.94
N ALA A 40 -8.80 9.81 -12.81
CA ALA A 40 -9.38 10.21 -11.54
C ALA A 40 -8.90 11.59 -11.11
N VAL A 41 -7.59 11.84 -11.22
CA VAL A 41 -6.99 13.15 -10.92
C VAL A 41 -7.50 14.21 -11.90
N ALA A 42 -7.51 13.93 -13.20
CA ALA A 42 -7.98 14.87 -14.22
C ALA A 42 -9.45 15.30 -14.00
N ILE A 43 -10.32 14.36 -13.62
CA ILE A 43 -11.73 14.63 -13.31
C ILE A 43 -11.87 15.39 -11.99
N SER A 44 -11.05 15.07 -10.99
CA SER A 44 -11.06 15.76 -9.69
C SER A 44 -10.58 17.20 -9.74
N SER A 45 -9.67 17.51 -10.67
CA SER A 45 -9.15 18.86 -10.87
C SER A 45 -10.06 19.73 -11.75
N GLY A 46 -10.92 19.11 -12.57
CA GLY A 46 -11.78 19.81 -13.53
C GLY A 46 -11.01 20.67 -14.56
N PRO A 47 -11.66 21.18 -15.62
CA PRO A 47 -11.02 22.11 -16.56
C PRO A 47 -10.62 23.46 -15.94
N GLY A 48 -11.07 23.74 -14.71
CA GLY A 48 -10.96 25.05 -14.05
C GLY A 48 -9.80 25.21 -13.05
N ALA A 49 -9.16 24.13 -12.59
CA ALA A 49 -8.06 24.26 -11.62
C ALA A 49 -6.76 24.79 -12.25
N ALA A 50 -6.54 24.57 -13.55
CA ALA A 50 -5.39 25.12 -14.26
C ALA A 50 -5.45 26.65 -14.44
N HIS A 51 -6.64 27.25 -14.34
CA HIS A 51 -6.85 28.69 -14.54
C HIS A 51 -6.91 29.50 -13.22
N ALA A 52 -6.94 28.82 -12.07
CA ALA A 52 -7.00 29.46 -10.75
C ALA A 52 -5.62 29.84 -10.18
N VAL A 53 -4.52 29.38 -10.81
CA VAL A 53 -3.14 29.74 -10.43
C VAL A 53 -2.70 31.09 -11.02
N GLN A 54 -3.52 31.71 -11.86
CA GLN A 54 -3.20 33.00 -12.50
C GLN A 54 -4.22 34.08 -12.17
N MET A 55 -4.48 34.29 -10.87
CA MET A 55 -5.14 35.50 -10.37
C MET A 55 -4.47 35.97 -9.07
N VAL A 56 -3.18 36.28 -9.17
CA VAL A 56 -2.53 37.32 -8.35
C VAL A 56 -1.67 38.14 -9.31
N ALA A 57 -2.24 39.25 -9.80
CA ALA A 57 -1.49 40.38 -10.34
C ALA A 57 -2.27 41.65 -9.94
N PRO A 58 -1.60 42.70 -9.42
CA PRO A 58 -2.28 43.87 -8.92
C PRO A 58 -2.63 44.86 -10.03
N SER A 59 -3.72 45.58 -9.74
CA SER A 59 -4.39 46.63 -10.50
C SER A 59 -3.49 47.72 -11.09
N ALA A 60 -3.77 48.12 -12.34
CA ALA A 60 -3.50 49.47 -12.84
C ALA A 60 -4.62 49.92 -13.80
N ALA A 61 -5.38 50.91 -13.32
CA ALA A 61 -6.28 51.90 -13.93
C ALA A 61 -6.53 51.95 -15.46
N GLY A 62 -7.78 52.30 -15.82
CA GLY A 62 -8.04 53.13 -17.01
C GLY A 62 -9.39 52.98 -17.73
N SER A 63 -10.40 53.77 -17.31
CA SER A 63 -11.42 54.45 -18.13
C SER A 63 -12.51 53.68 -18.93
N LYS A 64 -13.78 54.04 -18.63
CA LYS A 64 -15.07 53.83 -19.35
C LYS A 64 -15.19 54.80 -20.57
N PRO A 65 -16.27 54.86 -21.42
CA PRO A 65 -17.47 53.98 -21.56
C PRO A 65 -18.02 53.74 -23.01
N ARG A 66 -19.01 52.80 -23.09
CA ARG A 66 -20.29 52.76 -23.87
C ARG A 66 -20.31 52.78 -25.41
N ALA A 67 -20.95 51.75 -25.99
CA ALA A 67 -22.00 51.90 -27.02
C ALA A 67 -22.90 50.64 -27.09
N GLU A 68 -24.20 50.88 -27.20
CA GLU A 68 -25.32 49.93 -27.26
C GLU A 68 -25.44 49.29 -28.65
N GLY A 69 -25.91 48.04 -28.71
CA GLY A 69 -26.16 47.30 -29.94
C GLY A 69 -27.02 46.06 -29.63
N GLU A 70 -28.27 46.13 -30.06
CA GLU A 70 -29.40 45.29 -29.69
C GLU A 70 -29.29 43.82 -30.17
N GLY A 71 -29.82 42.93 -29.34
CA GLY A 71 -30.68 41.81 -29.73
C GLY A 71 -30.28 40.90 -30.90
N LEU A 72 -29.82 39.69 -30.58
CA LEU A 72 -30.51 38.48 -31.03
C LEU A 72 -30.11 37.31 -30.12
N THR A 73 -31.03 36.93 -29.25
CA THR A 73 -30.95 35.70 -28.45
C THR A 73 -31.16 34.49 -29.36
N GLN A 74 -30.12 34.04 -30.04
CA GLN A 74 -30.09 32.65 -30.52
C GLN A 74 -29.51 31.79 -29.39
N ARG A 75 -30.42 31.30 -28.54
CA ARG A 75 -30.18 30.17 -27.63
C ARG A 75 -29.57 29.02 -28.45
N ARG A 76 -28.24 28.88 -28.38
CA ARG A 76 -27.59 27.60 -28.67
C ARG A 76 -27.64 26.79 -27.37
N ALA A 77 -28.77 26.12 -27.16
CA ALA A 77 -28.80 24.95 -26.29
C ALA A 77 -27.89 23.90 -26.94
N GLY A 78 -26.81 23.53 -26.25
CA GLY A 78 -25.84 22.56 -26.79
C GLY A 78 -24.47 22.69 -26.16
N GLY A 79 -24.40 22.64 -24.84
CA GLY A 79 -23.15 22.66 -24.07
C GLY A 79 -23.03 21.50 -23.07
N GLU A 80 -23.76 20.40 -23.26
CA GLU A 80 -23.77 19.23 -22.35
C GLU A 80 -23.08 17.98 -22.93
N ALA A 81 -22.36 18.10 -24.05
CA ALA A 81 -21.80 16.93 -24.74
C ALA A 81 -20.35 16.54 -24.35
N SER A 82 -19.60 17.36 -23.61
CA SER A 82 -18.17 17.07 -23.34
C SER A 82 -17.92 16.25 -22.08
N ASN A 83 -18.78 16.32 -21.06
CA ASN A 83 -18.61 15.56 -19.81
C ASN A 83 -19.15 14.12 -19.86
N GLY A 84 -20.07 13.81 -20.79
CA GLY A 84 -20.58 12.44 -20.95
C GLY A 84 -19.53 11.46 -21.49
N SER A 85 -18.63 11.95 -22.36
CA SER A 85 -17.57 11.14 -22.98
C SER A 85 -16.48 10.70 -21.99
N SER A 86 -16.07 11.59 -21.07
CA SER A 86 -15.07 11.25 -20.05
C SER A 86 -15.62 10.29 -18.99
N CYS A 87 -16.92 10.35 -18.70
CA CYS A 87 -17.59 9.44 -17.77
C CYS A 87 -17.67 8.01 -18.32
N ALA A 88 -18.04 7.86 -19.60
CA ALA A 88 -18.11 6.58 -20.29
C ALA A 88 -16.72 5.92 -20.41
N GLY A 89 -15.67 6.71 -20.69
CA GLY A 89 -14.29 6.20 -20.70
C GLY A 89 -13.84 5.67 -19.34
N VAL A 90 -14.15 6.38 -18.25
CA VAL A 90 -13.84 5.93 -16.89
C VAL A 90 -14.59 4.64 -16.52
N GLU A 91 -15.85 4.52 -16.91
CA GLU A 91 -16.63 3.31 -16.66
C GLU A 91 -16.11 2.11 -17.46
N ALA A 92 -15.71 2.32 -18.72
CA ALA A 92 -15.07 1.29 -19.52
C ALA A 92 -13.76 0.79 -18.88
N MET A 93 -12.86 1.70 -18.46
CA MET A 93 -11.63 1.31 -17.75
C MET A 93 -11.89 0.66 -16.40
N SER A 94 -12.95 1.07 -15.69
CA SER A 94 -13.38 0.42 -14.46
C SER A 94 -13.80 -1.03 -14.72
N MET A 95 -14.58 -1.29 -15.78
CA MET A 95 -15.00 -2.65 -16.15
C MET A 95 -13.81 -3.52 -16.56
N GLU A 96 -12.85 -2.95 -17.30
CA GLU A 96 -11.64 -3.67 -17.68
C GLU A 96 -10.74 -4.02 -16.48
N LEU A 97 -10.60 -3.10 -15.51
CA LEU A 97 -9.85 -3.36 -14.28
C LEU A 97 -10.52 -4.43 -13.41
N GLU A 98 -11.87 -4.40 -13.29
CA GLU A 98 -12.63 -5.44 -12.60
C GLU A 98 -12.42 -6.82 -13.26
N ALA A 99 -12.51 -6.89 -14.59
CA ALA A 99 -12.27 -8.13 -15.33
C ALA A 99 -10.84 -8.67 -15.17
N LEU A 100 -9.83 -7.79 -15.11
CA LEU A 100 -8.44 -8.20 -14.87
C LEU A 100 -8.20 -8.69 -13.45
N ILE A 101 -8.81 -8.04 -12.44
CA ILE A 101 -8.76 -8.48 -11.04
C ILE A 101 -9.42 -9.85 -10.90
N ASP A 102 -10.57 -10.07 -11.54
CA ASP A 102 -11.27 -11.36 -11.51
C ASP A 102 -10.42 -12.45 -12.17
N ARG A 103 -9.77 -12.15 -13.30
CA ARG A 103 -8.87 -13.09 -13.98
C ARG A 103 -7.65 -13.43 -13.13
N LEU A 104 -7.02 -12.45 -12.47
CA LEU A 104 -5.90 -12.69 -11.55
C LEU A 104 -6.37 -13.52 -10.35
N SER A 105 -7.57 -13.27 -9.82
CA SER A 105 -8.15 -14.07 -8.73
C SER A 105 -8.33 -15.53 -9.11
N ALA A 106 -8.85 -15.80 -10.32
CA ALA A 106 -9.00 -17.16 -10.83
C ALA A 106 -7.65 -17.88 -10.99
N VAL A 107 -6.58 -17.16 -11.37
CA VAL A 107 -5.22 -17.70 -11.47
C VAL A 107 -4.66 -18.01 -10.08
N VAL A 108 -4.83 -17.11 -9.10
CA VAL A 108 -4.40 -17.34 -7.71
C VAL A 108 -5.17 -18.50 -7.08
N ASP A 109 -6.47 -18.64 -7.35
CA ASP A 109 -7.29 -19.78 -6.89
C ASP A 109 -6.89 -21.10 -7.59
N ALA A 110 -6.49 -21.05 -8.87
CA ALA A 110 -5.91 -22.19 -9.57
C ALA A 110 -4.56 -22.61 -8.95
N MET A 111 -3.70 -21.63 -8.62
CA MET A 111 -2.48 -21.90 -7.88
C MET A 111 -2.79 -22.44 -6.47
N ALA A 112 -3.78 -21.91 -5.75
CA ALA A 112 -4.13 -22.42 -4.43
C ALA A 112 -4.53 -23.91 -4.47
N ARG A 113 -5.24 -24.33 -5.53
CA ARG A 113 -5.62 -25.73 -5.78
C ARG A 113 -4.43 -26.65 -6.09
N CYS A 114 -3.35 -26.13 -6.70
CA CYS A 114 -2.15 -26.92 -6.95
C CYS A 114 -1.24 -27.06 -5.73
N VAL A 115 -1.37 -26.19 -4.71
CA VAL A 115 -0.59 -26.26 -3.45
C VAL A 115 -1.35 -26.95 -2.33
N ALA A 116 -2.69 -26.98 -2.39
CA ALA A 116 -3.48 -27.76 -1.45
C ALA A 116 -3.03 -29.22 -1.50
N PRO A 117 -2.52 -29.79 -0.39
CA PRO A 117 -2.23 -31.21 -0.34
C PRO A 117 -3.55 -31.93 -0.56
N SER A 118 -3.58 -32.84 -1.54
CA SER A 118 -4.72 -33.72 -1.78
C SER A 118 -5.06 -34.42 -0.47
N SER A 119 -6.08 -33.91 0.22
CA SER A 119 -6.80 -34.67 1.23
C SER A 119 -7.53 -35.77 0.49
N ASP A 120 -6.88 -36.93 0.36
CA ASP A 120 -7.61 -38.20 0.28
C ASP A 120 -8.39 -38.38 1.58
N GLY A 121 -9.51 -37.64 1.66
CA GLY A 121 -10.56 -37.80 2.66
C GLY A 121 -11.69 -38.57 2.00
N GLY A 122 -11.59 -39.89 2.05
CA GLY A 122 -12.66 -40.79 1.63
C GLY A 122 -13.98 -40.38 2.28
N SER A 123 -14.96 -40.06 1.44
CA SER A 123 -16.36 -39.99 1.83
C SER A 123 -16.82 -41.41 2.17
N GLY A 124 -16.86 -41.72 3.47
CA GLY A 124 -17.31 -43.00 4.00
C GLY A 124 -17.90 -42.84 5.40
N GLY A 125 -19.24 -42.75 5.45
CA GLY A 125 -20.08 -43.22 6.57
C GLY A 125 -19.87 -42.58 7.95
N GLY A 126 -20.73 -41.62 8.30
CA GLY A 126 -20.98 -41.26 9.69
C GLY A 126 -21.76 -42.37 10.41
N GLY A 127 -21.05 -43.27 11.08
CA GLY A 127 -21.58 -44.24 12.03
C GLY A 127 -20.93 -44.01 13.40
N ALA A 128 -21.76 -43.73 14.40
CA ALA A 128 -21.37 -43.59 15.80
C ALA A 128 -20.77 -44.90 16.34
N GLY A 129 -19.71 -44.81 17.16
CA GLY A 129 -19.16 -45.96 17.84
C GLY A 129 -17.99 -45.60 18.75
N SER A 130 -18.27 -45.53 20.04
CA SER A 130 -17.29 -45.42 21.13
C SER A 130 -16.32 -46.62 21.14
N GLY A 131 -15.04 -46.38 21.39
CA GLY A 131 -14.07 -47.45 21.57
C GLY A 131 -12.72 -46.94 22.07
N SER A 132 -12.48 -47.12 23.38
CA SER A 132 -11.16 -47.01 24.00
C SER A 132 -10.21 -48.08 23.47
N GLY A 133 -8.94 -47.72 23.26
CA GLY A 133 -7.90 -48.68 22.90
C GLY A 133 -6.51 -48.05 23.00
N VAL A 134 -5.84 -48.32 24.11
CA VAL A 134 -4.39 -48.12 24.29
C VAL A 134 -3.62 -49.10 23.42
N SER A 135 -2.48 -48.68 22.85
CA SER A 135 -1.19 -49.39 22.96
C SER A 135 -0.10 -48.78 22.08
N SER A 136 1.08 -48.74 22.69
CA SER A 136 2.43 -48.44 22.20
C SER A 136 2.90 -49.27 21.01
N GLY A 137 3.85 -48.71 20.24
CA GLY A 137 4.94 -49.48 19.64
C GLY A 137 5.30 -49.16 18.19
N GLY A 138 6.41 -48.42 18.01
CA GLY A 138 7.55 -48.92 17.23
C GLY A 138 7.60 -48.71 15.71
N ALA A 139 8.76 -48.16 15.32
CA ALA A 139 9.51 -48.38 14.08
C ALA A 139 9.08 -47.60 12.82
N GLY A 140 10.04 -46.80 12.36
CA GLY A 140 9.94 -45.98 11.16
C GLY A 140 9.90 -46.81 9.89
N THR A 141 9.18 -46.27 8.91
CA THR A 141 9.26 -46.66 7.52
C THR A 141 9.28 -45.39 6.68
N THR A 142 10.47 -45.11 6.14
CA THR A 142 10.70 -44.29 4.95
C THR A 142 9.98 -42.95 4.93
N GLY A 143 10.68 -41.92 5.40
CA GLY A 143 10.46 -40.57 4.92
C GLY A 143 10.53 -40.58 3.40
N SER A 144 9.37 -40.54 2.77
CA SER A 144 9.24 -40.16 1.37
C SER A 144 9.88 -38.78 1.27
N TYR A 145 10.99 -38.69 0.54
CA TYR A 145 11.60 -37.43 0.16
C TYR A 145 10.60 -36.68 -0.72
N HIS A 146 9.67 -35.97 -0.10
CA HIS A 146 8.87 -34.94 -0.76
C HIS A 146 9.80 -33.73 -0.98
N PRO A 147 10.12 -33.34 -2.23
CA PRO A 147 10.96 -32.18 -2.46
C PRO A 147 10.24 -30.89 -1.98
N PRO A 148 10.98 -29.84 -1.58
CA PRO A 148 10.46 -28.64 -0.90
C PRO A 148 9.66 -27.66 -1.78
N VAL A 149 9.07 -28.12 -2.89
CA VAL A 149 8.22 -27.30 -3.76
C VAL A 149 7.05 -26.67 -2.99
N ALA A 150 6.47 -27.39 -2.03
CA ALA A 150 5.32 -26.91 -1.26
C ALA A 150 5.61 -25.68 -0.39
N ALA A 151 6.81 -25.58 0.22
CA ALA A 151 7.16 -24.45 1.09
C ALA A 151 7.40 -23.16 0.29
N GLY A 152 8.14 -23.25 -0.82
CA GLY A 152 8.37 -22.12 -1.72
C GLY A 152 7.12 -21.70 -2.49
N ALA A 153 6.28 -22.66 -2.89
CA ALA A 153 5.01 -22.40 -3.56
C ALA A 153 3.97 -21.77 -2.63
N SER A 154 3.90 -22.20 -1.36
CA SER A 154 2.99 -21.61 -0.35
C SER A 154 3.33 -20.15 -0.04
N HIS A 155 4.61 -19.83 0.19
CA HIS A 155 5.01 -18.44 0.41
C HIS A 155 4.78 -17.56 -0.83
N MET A 156 5.01 -18.11 -2.03
CA MET A 156 4.75 -17.38 -3.27
C MET A 156 3.25 -17.15 -3.51
N LEU A 157 2.41 -18.13 -3.20
CA LEU A 157 0.96 -17.98 -3.21
C LEU A 157 0.49 -16.88 -2.28
N GLN A 158 0.99 -16.90 -1.05
CA GLN A 158 0.70 -15.89 -0.07
C GLN A 158 1.04 -14.50 -0.62
N ARG A 159 2.21 -14.35 -1.24
CA ARG A 159 2.61 -13.10 -1.89
C ARG A 159 1.66 -12.69 -3.02
N HIS A 160 1.27 -13.60 -3.92
CA HIS A 160 0.32 -13.28 -4.99
C HIS A 160 -1.08 -12.93 -4.45
N ALA A 161 -1.49 -13.52 -3.31
CA ALA A 161 -2.73 -13.18 -2.63
C ALA A 161 -2.69 -11.80 -1.97
N GLU A 162 -1.56 -11.42 -1.34
CA GLU A 162 -1.32 -10.09 -0.79
C GLU A 162 -1.35 -9.03 -1.90
N ILE A 163 -0.61 -9.25 -2.99
CA ILE A 163 -0.57 -8.37 -4.16
C ILE A 163 -1.97 -8.18 -4.76
N LEU A 164 -2.74 -9.26 -4.89
CA LEU A 164 -4.12 -9.18 -5.38
C LEU A 164 -5.03 -8.36 -4.45
N ASN A 165 -4.85 -8.48 -3.14
CA ASN A 165 -5.61 -7.69 -2.18
C ASN A 165 -5.22 -6.20 -2.25
N ASP A 166 -3.95 -5.89 -2.46
CA ASP A 166 -3.46 -4.53 -2.67
C ASP A 166 -4.13 -3.92 -3.92
N TYR A 167 -4.12 -4.63 -5.06
CA TYR A 167 -4.81 -4.17 -6.27
C TYR A 167 -6.32 -3.95 -6.08
N LYS A 168 -7.00 -4.83 -5.33
CA LYS A 168 -8.42 -4.65 -4.98
C LYS A 168 -8.63 -3.39 -4.14
N SER A 169 -7.75 -3.14 -3.17
CA SER A 169 -7.84 -1.98 -2.30
C SER A 169 -7.57 -0.66 -3.06
N ASP A 170 -6.56 -0.64 -3.93
CA ASP A 170 -6.19 0.52 -4.75
C ASP A 170 -7.25 0.86 -5.80
N PHE A 171 -7.83 -0.17 -6.41
CA PHE A 171 -8.96 0.01 -7.32
C PHE A 171 -10.16 0.63 -6.61
N ARG A 172 -10.56 0.09 -5.45
CA ARG A 172 -11.67 0.65 -4.63
C ARG A 172 -11.38 2.08 -4.21
N ARG A 173 -10.16 2.36 -3.77
CA ARG A 173 -9.72 3.71 -3.37
C ARG A 173 -9.86 4.70 -4.52
N THR A 174 -9.36 4.34 -5.71
CA THR A 174 -9.42 5.21 -6.89
C THR A 174 -10.87 5.41 -7.38
N LYS A 175 -11.71 4.36 -7.31
CA LYS A 175 -13.14 4.43 -7.60
C LYS A 175 -13.88 5.34 -6.62
N ALA A 176 -13.54 5.31 -5.33
CA ALA A 176 -14.11 6.19 -4.32
C ALA A 176 -13.73 7.67 -4.56
N VAL A 177 -12.48 7.95 -4.96
CA VAL A 177 -12.03 9.30 -5.35
C VAL A 177 -12.86 9.82 -6.54
N LEU A 178 -13.06 8.99 -7.57
CA LEU A 178 -13.90 9.32 -8.72
C LEU A 178 -15.37 9.56 -8.34
N ALA A 179 -15.95 8.70 -7.51
CA ALA A 179 -17.32 8.85 -7.03
C ALA A 179 -17.49 10.16 -6.24
N SER A 180 -16.58 10.44 -5.33
CA SER A 180 -16.57 11.69 -4.54
C SER A 180 -16.39 12.92 -5.44
N SER A 181 -15.59 12.79 -6.50
CA SER A 181 -15.42 13.86 -7.48
C SER A 181 -16.66 14.10 -8.34
N ARG A 182 -17.34 13.03 -8.75
CA ARG A 182 -18.62 13.11 -9.49
C ARG A 182 -19.70 13.72 -8.62
N GLU A 183 -19.78 13.32 -7.35
CA GLU A 183 -20.71 13.90 -6.37
C GLU A 183 -20.44 15.40 -6.17
N ARG A 184 -19.18 15.81 -5.95
CA ARG A 184 -18.79 17.22 -5.93
C ARG A 184 -19.22 17.94 -7.22
N GLY A 185 -18.95 17.35 -8.38
CA GLY A 185 -19.36 17.89 -9.68
C GLY A 185 -20.88 18.05 -9.83
N ASN A 186 -21.67 17.11 -9.30
CA ASN A 186 -23.12 17.17 -9.32
C ASN A 186 -23.66 18.26 -8.38
N LEU A 187 -23.06 18.40 -7.19
CA LEU A 187 -23.40 19.44 -6.21
C LEU A 187 -23.06 20.86 -6.70
N PHE A 188 -21.90 21.05 -7.34
CA PHE A 188 -21.50 22.36 -7.88
C PHE A 188 -22.05 22.65 -9.29
N GLY A 189 -22.34 21.62 -10.08
CA GLY A 189 -22.99 21.73 -11.38
C GLY A 189 -24.41 22.28 -11.26
N GLY A 190 -25.17 21.81 -10.25
CA GLY A 190 -26.48 22.37 -9.91
C GLY A 190 -26.41 23.82 -9.43
N ALA A 191 -25.41 24.18 -8.61
CA ALA A 191 -25.21 25.55 -8.14
C ALA A 191 -24.82 26.51 -9.28
N ARG A 192 -23.97 26.09 -10.22
CA ARG A 192 -23.60 26.89 -11.41
C ARG A 192 -24.72 26.99 -12.44
N ALA A 193 -25.53 25.94 -12.62
CA ALA A 193 -26.71 25.98 -13.48
C ALA A 193 -27.84 26.84 -12.90
N ARG A 194 -27.87 27.02 -11.56
CA ARG A 194 -28.83 27.89 -10.85
C ARG A 194 -28.36 29.33 -10.68
N VAL A 195 -27.27 29.74 -11.33
CA VAL A 195 -26.99 31.16 -11.59
C VAL A 195 -27.41 31.48 -13.03
N PRO A 196 -28.72 31.60 -13.34
CA PRO A 196 -29.08 32.43 -14.48
C PRO A 196 -28.60 33.84 -14.11
N GLY A 197 -27.87 34.48 -15.02
CA GLY A 197 -27.46 35.88 -14.82
C GLY A 197 -28.64 36.68 -14.32
N GLY A 198 -28.55 37.11 -13.05
CA GLY A 198 -29.58 37.89 -12.39
C GLY A 198 -29.59 39.30 -12.97
N SER A 199 -30.22 39.45 -14.13
CA SER A 199 -30.92 40.69 -14.45
C SER A 199 -32.28 40.67 -13.75
N ALA A 200 -32.44 41.68 -12.90
CA ALA A 200 -33.66 42.38 -12.54
C ALA A 200 -34.75 41.65 -11.72
N ALA A 201 -35.05 42.27 -10.58
CA ALA A 201 -36.39 42.43 -9.99
C ALA A 201 -37.07 41.19 -9.39
N GLY A 202 -36.95 41.02 -8.07
CA GLY A 202 -37.82 40.13 -7.28
C GLY A 202 -37.48 40.14 -5.79
N GLY A 203 -38.33 40.80 -5.00
CA GLY A 203 -38.58 40.68 -3.55
C GLY A 203 -37.47 40.22 -2.60
N GLY A 204 -37.16 41.05 -1.59
CA GLY A 204 -36.25 40.72 -0.48
C GLY A 204 -36.57 39.44 0.31
N GLY A 205 -37.70 38.76 0.07
CA GLY A 205 -37.98 37.45 0.64
C GLY A 205 -37.10 36.32 0.10
N ASP A 206 -36.81 36.31 -1.21
CA ASP A 206 -35.99 35.26 -1.82
C ASP A 206 -34.52 35.36 -1.40
N ALA A 207 -34.03 36.57 -1.16
CA ALA A 207 -32.71 36.81 -0.59
C ALA A 207 -32.57 36.21 0.83
N LEU A 208 -33.61 36.31 1.67
CA LEU A 208 -33.62 35.77 3.02
C LEU A 208 -33.65 34.23 3.05
N PHE A 209 -34.34 33.59 2.11
CA PHE A 209 -34.30 32.12 1.99
C PHE A 209 -32.94 31.62 1.52
N VAL A 210 -32.28 32.36 0.62
CA VAL A 210 -30.89 32.07 0.19
C VAL A 210 -29.92 32.27 1.36
N GLU A 211 -30.07 33.34 2.13
CA GLU A 211 -29.25 33.60 3.33
C GLU A 211 -29.46 32.50 4.39
N ARG A 212 -30.69 32.06 4.63
CA ARG A 212 -30.98 30.95 5.54
C ARG A 212 -30.36 29.64 5.08
N ALA A 213 -30.35 29.37 3.79
CA ALA A 213 -29.67 28.20 3.23
C ALA A 213 -28.14 28.28 3.42
N ALA A 214 -27.57 29.47 3.25
CA ALA A 214 -26.16 29.72 3.54
C ALA A 214 -25.83 29.55 5.04
N LEU A 215 -26.71 30.00 5.94
CA LEU A 215 -26.58 29.79 7.39
C LEU A 215 -26.64 28.31 7.79
N MET A 216 -27.56 27.53 7.19
CA MET A 216 -27.61 26.08 7.41
C MET A 216 -26.33 25.39 6.91
N GLY A 217 -25.83 25.80 5.74
CA GLY A 217 -24.54 25.34 5.22
C GLY A 217 -23.37 25.68 6.15
N ALA A 218 -23.33 26.92 6.66
CA ALA A 218 -22.31 27.37 7.61
C ALA A 218 -22.37 26.60 8.93
N SER A 219 -23.58 26.33 9.46
CA SER A 219 -23.77 25.52 10.68
C SER A 219 -23.19 24.12 10.51
N SER A 220 -23.54 23.45 9.40
CA SER A 220 -22.97 22.11 9.10
C SER A 220 -21.46 22.13 8.87
N GLY A 221 -20.92 23.25 8.38
CA GLY A 221 -19.49 23.47 8.21
C GLY A 221 -18.76 23.63 9.55
N VAL A 222 -19.39 24.30 10.52
CA VAL A 222 -18.90 24.42 11.90
C VAL A 222 -18.91 23.04 12.57
N ASP A 223 -19.97 22.27 12.44
CA ASP A 223 -20.04 20.91 13.02
C ASP A 223 -18.93 20.00 12.48
N SER A 224 -18.65 20.07 11.17
CA SER A 224 -17.54 19.35 10.54
C SER A 224 -16.15 19.82 11.01
N ALA A 225 -16.01 21.10 11.35
CA ALA A 225 -14.78 21.65 11.92
C ALA A 225 -14.60 21.22 13.38
N LEU A 226 -15.68 21.15 14.14
CA LEU A 226 -15.69 20.64 15.51
C LEU A 226 -15.30 19.16 15.57
N ASP A 227 -15.85 18.32 14.68
CA ASP A 227 -15.51 16.90 14.58
C ASP A 227 -14.02 16.67 14.30
N LYS A 228 -13.46 17.44 13.35
CA LYS A 228 -12.02 17.45 13.07
C LYS A 228 -11.20 17.95 14.27
N GLY A 229 -11.70 18.95 14.99
CA GLY A 229 -11.05 19.44 16.20
C GLY A 229 -11.02 18.40 17.33
N LEU A 230 -12.10 17.68 17.52
CA LEU A 230 -12.20 16.61 18.53
C LEU A 230 -11.29 15.44 18.20
N SER A 231 -11.26 14.99 16.95
CA SER A 231 -10.33 13.94 16.51
C SER A 231 -8.86 14.36 16.61
N LEU A 232 -8.53 15.62 16.31
CA LEU A 232 -7.18 16.15 16.54
C LEU A 232 -6.81 16.20 18.02
N ARG A 233 -7.75 16.56 18.89
CA ARG A 233 -7.54 16.51 20.34
C ARG A 233 -7.22 15.10 20.80
N ASP A 234 -8.00 14.11 20.38
CA ASP A 234 -7.80 12.72 20.76
C ASP A 234 -6.45 12.17 20.23
N GLU A 235 -6.04 12.57 19.02
CA GLU A 235 -4.72 12.25 18.47
C GLU A 235 -3.58 12.90 19.26
N LEU A 236 -3.72 14.16 19.69
CA LEU A 236 -2.73 14.83 20.53
C LEU A 236 -2.63 14.18 21.92
N GLU A 237 -3.75 13.74 22.49
CA GLU A 237 -3.76 12.99 23.75
C GLU A 237 -3.05 11.63 23.59
N ARG A 238 -3.30 10.92 22.49
CA ARG A 238 -2.58 9.69 22.14
C ARG A 238 -1.08 9.93 21.95
N GLN A 239 -0.71 10.99 21.23
CA GLN A 239 0.69 11.38 21.06
C GLN A 239 1.35 11.69 22.41
N ARG A 240 0.67 12.40 23.30
CA ARG A 240 1.18 12.67 24.66
C ARG A 240 1.41 11.38 25.45
N GLN A 241 0.52 10.41 25.37
CA GLN A 241 0.71 9.09 26.00
C GLN A 241 1.91 8.34 25.39
N ASN A 242 2.08 8.42 24.07
CA ASN A 242 3.24 7.85 23.40
C ASN A 242 4.54 8.53 23.86
N PHE A 243 4.58 9.85 23.92
CA PHE A 243 5.75 10.59 24.43
C PHE A 243 6.04 10.26 25.89
N ALA A 244 5.01 10.11 26.73
CA ALA A 244 5.19 9.65 28.11
C ALA A 244 5.85 8.26 28.15
N SER A 245 5.40 7.32 27.32
CA SER A 245 6.00 5.98 27.22
C SER A 245 7.43 6.01 26.65
N VAL A 246 7.74 6.96 25.77
CA VAL A 246 9.10 7.15 25.24
C VAL A 246 10.00 7.76 26.30
N MET A 247 9.52 8.74 27.06
CA MET A 247 10.27 9.31 28.18
C MET A 247 10.61 8.24 29.22
N GLU A 248 9.65 7.38 29.56
CA GLU A 248 9.88 6.24 30.47
C GLU A 248 10.97 5.29 29.92
N ARG A 249 10.93 4.95 28.62
CA ARG A 249 11.96 4.11 27.99
C ARG A 249 13.32 4.79 27.94
N VAL A 250 13.37 6.11 27.75
CA VAL A 250 14.62 6.90 27.76
C VAL A 250 15.19 6.98 29.17
N GLU A 251 14.35 7.12 30.19
CA GLU A 251 14.75 7.10 31.59
C GLU A 251 15.32 5.74 31.98
N LEU A 252 14.63 4.64 31.65
CA LEU A 252 15.13 3.27 31.83
C LEU A 252 16.41 2.99 31.04
N ALA A 253 16.59 3.60 29.86
CA ALA A 253 17.82 3.50 29.08
C ALA A 253 18.96 4.30 29.74
N SER A 254 18.65 5.46 30.33
CA SER A 254 19.59 6.30 31.09
C SER A 254 20.14 5.55 32.30
N GLU A 255 19.31 4.78 33.01
CA GLU A 255 19.75 3.92 34.12
C GLU A 255 20.73 2.82 33.68
N LYS A 256 20.63 2.34 32.43
CA LYS A 256 21.49 1.29 31.86
C LYS A 256 22.76 1.84 31.20
N MET A 257 22.80 3.13 30.90
CA MET A 257 23.95 3.78 30.26
C MET A 257 25.25 3.67 31.09
N PRO A 258 25.25 3.80 32.43
CA PRO A 258 26.43 3.55 33.26
C PRO A 258 26.90 2.09 33.22
N ALA A 259 25.99 1.12 33.09
CA ALA A 259 26.35 -0.30 32.98
C ALA A 259 27.01 -0.60 31.62
N LEU A 260 26.50 -0.01 30.53
CA LEU A 260 27.16 -0.07 29.22
C LEU A 260 28.55 0.57 29.26
N ASN A 261 28.71 1.70 29.95
CA ASN A 261 30.01 2.34 30.11
C ASN A 261 31.01 1.44 30.88
N ARG A 262 30.54 0.67 31.88
CA ARG A 262 31.37 -0.35 32.57
C ARG A 262 31.82 -1.47 31.63
N VAL A 263 30.90 -2.01 30.81
CA VAL A 263 31.22 -3.09 29.85
C VAL A 263 32.17 -2.57 28.76
N ILE A 264 32.01 -1.35 28.27
CA ILE A 264 32.92 -0.72 27.30
C ILE A 264 34.33 -0.61 27.88
N VAL A 265 34.48 -0.19 29.14
CA VAL A 265 35.79 -0.13 29.81
C VAL A 265 36.38 -1.53 29.97
N GLN A 266 35.58 -2.54 30.31
CA GLN A 266 36.04 -3.93 30.40
C GLN A 266 36.51 -4.48 29.04
N ILE A 267 35.77 -4.21 27.96
CA ILE A 267 36.15 -4.61 26.59
C ILE A 267 37.45 -3.91 26.18
N LYS A 268 37.58 -2.59 26.42
CA LYS A 268 38.83 -1.88 26.13
C LYS A 268 40.01 -2.43 26.91
N ARG A 269 39.82 -2.76 28.20
CA ARG A 269 40.86 -3.39 29.04
C ARG A 269 41.21 -4.80 28.56
N LYS A 270 40.22 -5.60 28.15
CA LYS A 270 40.46 -6.95 27.62
C LYS A 270 41.15 -6.90 26.26
N LYS A 271 40.72 -6.02 25.35
CA LYS A 271 41.39 -5.80 24.07
C LYS A 271 42.85 -5.36 24.26
N LYS A 272 43.14 -4.49 25.23
CA LYS A 272 44.52 -4.12 25.57
C LYS A 272 45.34 -5.32 26.04
N ARG A 273 44.80 -6.16 26.95
CA ARG A 273 45.48 -7.38 27.41
C ARG A 273 45.69 -8.39 26.30
N ASP A 274 44.71 -8.55 25.41
CA ASP A 274 44.77 -9.49 24.29
C ASP A 274 45.81 -8.99 23.24
N ASP A 275 45.89 -7.68 22.98
CA ASP A 275 46.91 -7.06 22.12
C ASP A 275 48.33 -7.19 22.72
N ASP A 276 48.47 -6.93 24.02
CA ASP A 276 49.72 -7.10 24.77
C ASP A 276 50.18 -8.58 24.77
N PHE A 277 49.25 -9.53 24.92
CA PHE A 277 49.53 -10.97 24.87
C PHE A 277 49.98 -11.42 23.47
N CYS A 278 49.24 -11.02 22.43
CA CYS A 278 49.63 -11.30 21.05
C CYS A 278 51.02 -10.74 20.71
N ARG A 279 51.35 -9.53 21.17
CA ARG A 279 52.68 -8.95 20.98
C ARG A 279 53.77 -9.75 21.72
N ARG A 280 53.54 -10.14 22.98
CA ARG A 280 54.48 -10.94 23.78
C ARG A 280 54.74 -12.33 23.19
N CYS A 281 53.67 -13.05 22.82
CA CYS A 281 53.77 -14.38 22.21
C CYS A 281 54.39 -14.31 20.80
N GLY A 282 54.06 -13.28 20.01
CA GLY A 282 54.68 -13.05 18.70
C GLY A 282 56.19 -12.81 18.79
N CYS A 283 56.64 -11.96 19.72
CA CYS A 283 58.07 -11.70 19.91
C CYS A 283 58.84 -12.93 20.41
N THR A 284 58.28 -13.72 21.33
CA THR A 284 58.95 -14.94 21.82
C THR A 284 59.03 -16.03 20.76
N ALA A 285 57.97 -16.24 19.98
CA ALA A 285 57.99 -17.15 18.83
C ALA A 285 58.99 -16.69 17.76
N PHE A 286 59.01 -15.40 17.43
CA PHE A 286 59.95 -14.83 16.48
C PHE A 286 61.41 -14.97 16.95
N CYS A 287 61.71 -14.67 18.21
CA CYS A 287 63.05 -14.84 18.78
C CYS A 287 63.51 -16.31 18.77
N HIS A 288 62.61 -17.27 19.00
CA HIS A 288 62.95 -18.69 18.93
C HIS A 288 63.26 -19.16 17.50
N ILE A 289 62.50 -18.68 16.50
CA ILE A 289 62.75 -18.99 15.09
C ILE A 289 64.10 -18.39 14.65
N PHE A 290 64.32 -17.11 14.92
CA PHE A 290 65.55 -16.41 14.53
C PHE A 290 66.80 -17.00 15.21
N ARG A 291 66.70 -17.43 16.47
CA ARG A 291 67.80 -18.11 17.18
C ARG A 291 68.09 -19.49 16.60
N LYS A 292 67.07 -20.21 16.13
CA LYS A 292 67.24 -21.52 15.49
C LYS A 292 67.91 -21.39 14.12
N ASP A 293 67.54 -20.37 13.34
CA ASP A 293 68.15 -20.08 12.04
C ASP A 293 69.61 -19.61 12.15
N ILE A 294 69.94 -18.76 13.13
CA ILE A 294 71.34 -18.33 13.38
C ILE A 294 72.22 -19.51 13.81
N LEU A 295 71.72 -20.40 14.67
CA LEU A 295 72.47 -21.60 15.07
C LEU A 295 72.65 -22.58 13.91
N SER A 296 71.68 -22.68 13.00
CA SER A 296 71.80 -23.52 11.81
C SER A 296 72.79 -22.95 10.79
N PHE A 297 72.95 -21.62 10.71
CA PHE A 297 73.89 -20.97 9.80
C PHE A 297 75.35 -21.07 10.29
N HIS A 298 75.58 -21.03 11.61
CA HIS A 298 76.94 -21.12 12.18
C HIS A 298 77.51 -22.55 12.29
N GLY A 299 76.68 -23.58 12.11
CA GLY A 299 77.10 -24.99 12.12
C GLY A 299 77.47 -25.56 10.74
N SER A 300 77.38 -24.74 9.68
CA SER A 300 77.61 -25.18 8.30
C SER A 300 78.83 -24.51 7.64
N SER A 301 79.72 -23.91 8.44
CA SER A 301 80.98 -23.30 7.97
C SER A 301 82.20 -23.86 8.69
#